data_AF-W0V5X5-F1
#
_entry.id   AF-W0V5X5-F1
#
_cell.length_a   1.000
_cell.length_b   1.000
_cell.length_c   1.000
_cell.angle_alpha   90.00
_cell.angle_beta   90.00
_cell.angle_gamma   90.00
#
_symmetry.space_group_name_H-M   'P 1'
#
loop_
_entity.id
_entity.type
_entity.pdbx_description
1 polymer ?
#
loop_
_entity_poly.entity_id
_entity_poly.type
_entity_poly.pdbx_seq_one_letter_code
_entity_poly.pdbx_strand_id
1 'polypeptide(L)'
;MAGKLCAARCLFALLACVAGSAAAQSLVDPTRPADAPPAGAAAAAAAAGPVLPQIQSLLVSDQRRVAVIDGQTVRIGDKVGAATVVNIGETTLVLRRGKKLETLRLYPKAAEAGDVGKKQTHATQ
;
A
#
# COMPACT_ATOMS: atom_id res chain seq x y z
N MET A 1 -49.88 41.93 26.57
CA MET A 1 -49.22 40.67 26.14
C MET A 1 -47.68 40.76 26.20
N ALA A 2 -47.09 41.46 27.18
CA ALA A 2 -45.63 41.69 27.24
C ALA A 2 -44.85 40.71 28.15
N GLY A 3 -45.49 40.10 29.16
CA GLY A 3 -44.81 39.20 30.12
C GLY A 3 -44.45 37.81 29.59
N LYS A 4 -45.18 37.31 28.58
CA LYS A 4 -44.96 35.96 28.00
C LYS A 4 -43.67 35.90 27.15
N LEU A 5 -43.23 37.03 26.61
CA LEU A 5 -42.05 37.13 25.76
C LEU A 5 -40.74 37.12 26.56
N CYS A 6 -40.76 37.61 27.81
CA CYS A 6 -39.59 37.65 28.69
C CYS A 6 -39.29 36.27 29.32
N ALA A 7 -40.33 35.57 29.78
CA ALA A 7 -40.20 34.20 30.31
C ALA A 7 -39.70 33.21 29.26
N ALA A 8 -40.13 33.35 28.00
CA ALA A 8 -39.67 32.53 26.89
C ALA A 8 -38.17 32.74 26.58
N ARG A 9 -37.68 33.98 26.68
CA ARG A 9 -36.25 34.29 26.46
C ARG A 9 -35.35 33.77 27.59
N CYS A 10 -35.81 33.83 28.84
CA CYS A 10 -35.06 33.26 29.96
C CYS A 10 -34.99 31.72 29.87
N LEU A 11 -36.07 31.07 29.45
CA LEU A 11 -36.08 29.61 29.25
C LEU A 11 -35.14 29.18 28.12
N PHE A 12 -35.08 29.96 27.03
CA PHE A 12 -34.19 29.70 25.90
C PHE A 12 -32.71 29.87 26.26
N ALA A 13 -32.39 30.89 27.06
CA ALA A 13 -31.03 31.12 27.56
C ALA A 13 -30.56 30.00 28.52
N LEU A 14 -31.47 29.49 29.36
CA LEU A 14 -31.17 28.39 30.27
C LEU A 14 -30.94 27.06 29.53
N LEU A 15 -31.69 26.80 28.44
CA LEU A 15 -31.48 25.63 27.59
C LEU A 15 -30.13 25.65 26.85
N ALA A 16 -29.66 26.83 26.45
CA ALA A 16 -28.38 26.98 25.73
C ALA A 16 -27.16 26.67 26.61
N CYS A 17 -27.21 26.93 27.92
CA CYS A 17 -26.11 26.65 28.84
C CYS A 17 -25.92 25.15 29.15
N VAL A 18 -26.94 24.30 28.94
CA VAL A 18 -26.85 22.85 29.21
C VAL A 18 -26.21 22.08 28.04
N ALA A 19 -26.13 22.65 26.85
CA ALA A 19 -25.63 21.97 25.65
C ALA A 19 -24.09 21.90 25.53
N GLY A 20 -23.34 22.51 26.46
CA GLY A 20 -21.91 22.79 26.30
C GLY A 20 -20.92 21.67 26.64
N SER A 21 -21.35 20.51 27.15
CA SER A 21 -20.42 19.53 27.74
C SER A 21 -20.55 18.12 27.16
N ALA A 22 -20.74 18.00 25.84
CA ALA A 22 -20.57 16.73 25.14
C ALA A 22 -19.11 16.58 24.70
N ALA A 23 -18.23 16.20 25.62
CA ALA A 23 -16.88 15.75 25.26
C ALA A 23 -17.01 14.39 24.56
N ALA A 24 -16.83 14.37 23.23
CA ALA A 24 -16.80 13.14 22.46
C ALA A 24 -15.61 12.28 22.93
N GLN A 25 -15.90 11.25 23.72
CA GLN A 25 -14.88 10.31 24.17
C GLN A 25 -14.38 9.54 22.95
N SER A 26 -13.08 9.65 22.69
CA SER A 26 -12.43 8.93 21.59
C SER A 26 -12.60 7.43 21.81
N LEU A 27 -13.37 6.78 20.94
CA LEU A 27 -13.60 5.35 20.97
C LEU A 27 -12.33 4.66 20.48
N VAL A 28 -11.63 3.98 21.38
CA VAL A 28 -10.45 3.18 21.06
C VAL A 28 -10.90 1.87 20.44
N ASP A 29 -10.49 1.63 19.20
CA ASP A 29 -10.83 0.42 18.45
C ASP A 29 -10.08 -0.81 19.02
N PRO A 30 -10.77 -1.82 19.55
CA PRO A 30 -10.15 -3.02 20.10
C PRO A 30 -9.55 -3.96 19.05
N THR A 31 -9.79 -3.71 17.76
CA THR A 31 -9.17 -4.46 16.64
C THR A 31 -7.85 -3.85 16.17
N ARG A 32 -7.36 -2.80 16.85
CA ARG A 32 -6.11 -2.15 16.48
C ARG A 32 -4.91 -3.11 16.66
N PRO A 33 -4.20 -3.49 15.58
CA PRO A 33 -3.02 -4.35 15.68
C PRO A 33 -1.86 -3.62 16.37
N ALA A 34 -0.98 -4.37 17.04
CA ALA A 34 0.07 -3.83 17.90
C ALA A 34 1.05 -2.87 17.18
N ASP A 35 1.25 -3.04 15.88
CA ASP A 35 2.15 -2.23 15.05
C ASP A 35 1.44 -1.12 14.25
N ALA A 36 0.17 -0.82 14.52
CA ALA A 36 -0.54 0.21 13.77
C ALA A 36 0.06 1.61 14.04
N PRO A 37 0.65 2.28 13.02
CA PRO A 37 1.17 3.63 13.21
C PRO A 37 0.06 4.60 13.63
N PRO A 38 0.40 5.72 14.30
CA PRO A 38 -0.57 6.76 14.61
C PRO A 38 -1.21 7.26 13.31
N ALA A 39 -2.53 7.46 13.34
CA ALA A 39 -3.28 7.98 12.20
C ALA A 39 -2.66 9.31 11.75
N GLY A 40 -2.05 9.32 10.56
CA GLY A 40 -1.31 10.45 10.01
C GLY A 40 0.13 10.13 9.57
N ALA A 41 0.72 9.03 10.05
CA ALA A 41 2.00 8.55 9.53
C ALA A 41 1.77 7.66 8.30
N ALA A 42 1.49 8.31 7.15
CA ALA A 42 1.59 7.65 5.86
C ALA A 42 3.03 7.12 5.69
N ALA A 43 3.14 5.84 5.37
CA ALA A 43 4.38 5.12 5.16
C ALA A 43 5.31 5.88 4.19
N ALA A 44 6.38 6.47 4.73
CA ALA A 44 7.47 7.01 3.94
C ALA A 44 8.70 6.13 4.12
N ALA A 45 9.33 5.84 2.98
CA ALA A 45 10.64 5.22 2.80
C ALA A 45 10.72 3.69 2.87
N ALA A 46 10.12 3.02 1.88
CA ALA A 46 10.80 1.86 1.30
C ALA A 46 12.06 2.35 0.57
N ALA A 47 13.18 1.66 0.81
CA ALA A 47 14.55 2.07 0.52
C ALA A 47 14.80 2.56 -0.93
N ALA A 48 15.60 3.62 -1.03
CA ALA A 48 16.17 4.14 -2.27
C ALA A 48 17.24 3.17 -2.84
N GLY A 49 16.79 2.05 -3.38
CA GLY A 49 17.54 1.23 -4.32
C GLY A 49 16.99 1.42 -5.75
N PRO A 50 17.65 0.87 -6.78
CA PRO A 50 17.07 0.80 -8.12
C PRO A 50 15.68 0.15 -8.00
N VAL A 51 14.63 0.85 -8.45
CA VAL A 51 13.25 0.36 -8.40
C VAL A 51 13.11 -0.79 -9.39
N LEU A 52 13.47 -1.99 -8.95
CA LEU A 52 13.17 -3.22 -9.67
C LEU A 52 11.65 -3.42 -9.62
N PRO A 53 11.01 -3.78 -10.75
CA PRO A 53 9.58 -4.07 -10.74
C PRO A 53 9.29 -5.18 -9.73
N GLN A 54 8.39 -4.90 -8.79
CA GLN A 54 8.02 -5.87 -7.76
C GLN A 54 6.68 -6.53 -8.11
N ILE A 55 6.58 -7.82 -7.85
CA ILE A 55 5.32 -8.54 -7.97
C ILE A 55 4.50 -8.26 -6.71
N GLN A 56 3.28 -7.73 -6.86
CA GLN A 56 2.35 -7.57 -5.74
C GLN A 56 1.38 -8.75 -5.63
N SER A 57 0.92 -9.31 -6.75
CA SER A 57 0.05 -10.49 -6.75
C SER A 57 0.18 -11.33 -8.02
N LEU A 58 -0.14 -12.62 -7.87
CA LEU A 58 -0.20 -13.61 -8.95
C LEU A 58 -1.53 -14.32 -8.84
N LEU A 59 -2.26 -14.38 -9.95
CA LEU A 59 -3.46 -15.18 -10.09
C LEU A 59 -3.20 -16.27 -11.13
N VAL A 60 -3.13 -17.50 -10.67
CA VAL A 60 -2.96 -18.67 -11.52
C VAL A 60 -4.21 -19.54 -11.41
N SER A 61 -4.81 -19.82 -12.55
CA SER A 61 -5.93 -20.75 -12.71
C SER A 61 -5.77 -21.49 -14.04
N ASP A 62 -6.51 -22.57 -14.22
CA ASP A 62 -6.48 -23.33 -15.48
C ASP A 62 -6.89 -22.49 -16.69
N GLN A 63 -7.79 -21.52 -16.49
CA GLN A 63 -8.33 -20.67 -17.55
C GLN A 63 -7.52 -19.39 -17.78
N ARG A 64 -6.86 -18.85 -16.75
CA ARG A 64 -6.14 -17.57 -16.85
C ARG A 64 -4.94 -17.48 -15.92
N ARG A 65 -3.91 -16.80 -16.41
CA ARG A 65 -2.72 -16.42 -15.65
C ARG A 65 -2.52 -14.91 -15.74
N VAL A 66 -2.48 -14.25 -14.58
CA VAL A 66 -2.42 -12.80 -14.46
C VAL A 66 -1.47 -12.44 -13.33
N ALA A 67 -0.71 -11.37 -13.50
CA ALA A 67 0.15 -10.82 -12.46
C ALA A 67 -0.14 -9.33 -12.29
N VAL A 68 0.09 -8.81 -11.08
CA VAL A 68 0.12 -7.37 -10.81
C VAL A 68 1.56 -6.96 -10.53
N ILE A 69 2.09 -6.07 -11.38
CA ILE A 69 3.44 -5.51 -11.27
C ILE A 69 3.32 -3.99 -11.25
N ASP A 70 3.84 -3.37 -10.19
CA ASP A 70 3.75 -1.93 -9.92
C ASP A 70 2.31 -1.38 -10.02
N GLY A 71 1.33 -2.19 -9.62
CA GLY A 71 -0.10 -1.87 -9.71
C GLY A 71 -0.73 -2.08 -11.10
N GLN A 72 0.05 -2.45 -12.12
CA GLN A 72 -0.45 -2.76 -13.45
C GLN A 72 -0.75 -4.26 -13.57
N THR A 73 -1.93 -4.59 -14.10
CA THR A 73 -2.31 -5.97 -14.43
C THR A 73 -1.68 -6.40 -15.75
N VAL A 74 -0.95 -7.51 -15.75
CA VAL A 74 -0.19 -8.00 -16.91
C VAL A 74 -0.39 -9.50 -17.12
N ARG A 75 -0.28 -9.92 -18.38
CA ARG A 75 -0.41 -11.31 -18.85
C ARG A 75 0.85 -11.73 -19.61
N ILE A 76 0.94 -13.02 -19.92
CA ILE A 76 2.00 -13.54 -20.78
C ILE A 76 1.92 -12.83 -22.15
N GLY A 77 3.05 -12.28 -22.59
CA GLY A 77 3.17 -11.48 -23.81
C GLY A 77 3.11 -9.96 -23.57
N ASP A 78 2.61 -9.51 -22.43
CA ASP A 78 2.52 -8.08 -22.13
C ASP A 78 3.91 -7.48 -21.83
N LYS A 79 4.04 -6.18 -22.06
CA LYS A 79 5.27 -5.44 -21.78
C LYS A 79 5.18 -4.70 -20.45
N VAL A 80 6.27 -4.75 -19.70
CA VAL A 80 6.46 -4.04 -18.43
C VAL A 80 7.79 -3.30 -18.51
N GLY A 81 7.71 -1.98 -18.70
CA GLY A 81 8.86 -1.16 -19.08
C GLY A 81 9.53 -1.67 -20.36
N ALA A 82 10.79 -2.08 -20.27
CA ALA A 82 11.57 -2.62 -21.39
C ALA A 82 11.56 -4.16 -21.49
N ALA A 83 10.82 -4.85 -20.61
CA ALA A 83 10.76 -6.31 -20.57
C ALA A 83 9.40 -6.85 -21.03
N THR A 84 9.37 -8.11 -21.46
CA THR A 84 8.14 -8.82 -21.85
C THR A 84 7.91 -10.00 -20.92
N VAL A 85 6.68 -10.18 -20.44
CA VAL A 85 6.30 -11.33 -19.62
C VAL A 85 6.33 -12.59 -20.47
N VAL A 86 7.16 -13.57 -20.12
CA VAL A 86 7.26 -14.84 -20.86
C VAL A 86 6.67 -16.01 -20.09
N ASN A 87 6.61 -15.94 -18.76
CA ASN A 87 5.99 -16.98 -17.96
C ASN A 87 5.43 -16.40 -16.65
N ILE A 88 4.26 -16.90 -16.24
CA ILE A 88 3.64 -16.63 -14.94
C ILE A 88 3.46 -17.98 -14.25
N GLY A 89 4.22 -18.20 -13.19
CA GLY A 89 4.11 -19.33 -12.27
C GLY A 89 3.32 -18.97 -11.01
N GLU A 90 3.23 -19.90 -10.07
CA GLU A 90 2.45 -19.74 -8.83
C GLU A 90 3.06 -18.68 -7.90
N THR A 91 4.39 -18.63 -7.82
CA THR A 91 5.14 -17.72 -6.94
C THR A 91 6.24 -16.96 -7.67
N THR A 92 6.39 -17.20 -8.97
CA THR A 92 7.46 -16.68 -9.81
C THR A 92 6.91 -16.11 -11.11
N LEU A 93 7.58 -15.08 -11.62
CA LEU A 93 7.28 -14.47 -12.91
C LEU A 93 8.58 -14.28 -13.68
N VAL A 94 8.60 -14.71 -14.94
CA VAL A 94 9.77 -14.58 -15.80
C VAL A 94 9.54 -13.47 -16.82
N LEU A 95 10.44 -12.51 -16.80
CA LEU A 95 10.52 -11.40 -17.73
C LEU A 95 11.68 -11.62 -18.71
N ARG A 96 11.49 -11.23 -19.96
CA ARG A 96 12.56 -11.21 -20.97
C ARG A 96 12.90 -9.77 -21.33
N ARG A 97 14.15 -9.37 -21.12
CA ARG A 97 14.70 -8.07 -21.53
C ARG A 97 15.80 -8.29 -22.57
N GLY A 98 15.46 -8.14 -23.84
CA GLY A 98 16.35 -8.49 -24.94
C GLY A 98 16.72 -9.98 -24.92
N LYS A 99 18.01 -10.29 -24.74
CA LYS A 99 18.54 -11.66 -24.64
C LYS A 99 18.60 -12.22 -23.21
N LYS A 100 18.28 -11.41 -22.19
CA LYS A 100 18.33 -11.81 -20.77
C LYS A 100 16.94 -12.22 -20.28
N LEU A 101 16.91 -13.27 -19.46
CA LEU A 101 15.75 -13.67 -18.68
C LEU A 101 15.95 -13.23 -17.23
N GLU A 102 14.93 -12.62 -16.66
CA GLU A 102 14.89 -12.11 -15.30
C GLU A 102 13.74 -12.80 -14.59
N THR A 103 14.01 -13.41 -13.43
CA THR A 103 12.98 -14.10 -12.65
C THR A 103 12.68 -13.30 -11.41
N LEU A 104 11.45 -12.82 -11.30
CA LEU A 104 10.92 -12.14 -10.15
C LEU A 104 10.19 -13.16 -9.26
N ARG A 105 10.24 -12.96 -7.93
CA ARG A 105 9.57 -13.80 -6.94
C ARG A 105 8.61 -12.95 -6.12
N LEU A 106 7.44 -13.51 -5.81
CA LEU A 106 6.45 -12.85 -4.96
C LEU A 106 6.93 -12.72 -3.51
N TYR A 107 7.68 -13.72 -3.04
CA TYR A 107 8.22 -13.75 -1.69
C TYR A 107 9.75 -13.66 -1.71
N PRO A 108 10.35 -12.82 -0.84
CA PRO A 108 11.80 -12.78 -0.68
C PRO A 108 12.29 -14.11 -0.11
N LYS A 109 13.38 -14.65 -0.66
CA LYS A 109 14.03 -15.83 -0.07
C LYS A 109 14.73 -15.37 1.22
N ALA A 110 14.51 -16.09 2.31
CA ALA A 110 15.00 -15.73 3.67
C ALA A 110 16.53 -15.62 3.84
N ALA A 111 17.33 -15.71 2.77
CA ALA A 111 18.78 -15.62 2.79
C ALA A 111 19.38 -14.51 1.89
N GLU A 112 18.57 -13.74 1.15
CA GLU A 112 19.10 -12.79 0.15
C GLU A 112 18.41 -11.42 0.20
N ALA A 113 18.22 -10.86 1.39
CA ALA A 113 17.86 -9.44 1.55
C ALA A 113 19.03 -8.48 1.25
N GLY A 114 20.05 -8.90 0.47
CA GLY A 114 21.30 -8.16 0.34
C GLY A 114 22.18 -8.38 -0.90
N ASP A 115 21.75 -9.14 -1.92
CA ASP A 115 22.51 -9.24 -3.18
C ASP A 115 21.81 -8.49 -4.32
N VAL A 116 21.74 -7.18 -4.19
CA VAL A 116 21.47 -6.28 -5.31
C VAL A 116 22.68 -5.36 -5.43
N GLY A 117 23.62 -5.74 -6.28
CA GLY A 117 24.59 -4.79 -6.85
C GLY A 117 26.06 -5.07 -6.60
N LYS A 118 26.61 -6.19 -7.09
CA LYS A 118 28.02 -6.23 -7.51
C LYS A 118 28.20 -6.95 -8.86
N LYS A 119 27.95 -6.23 -9.95
CA LYS A 119 28.80 -6.33 -11.13
C LYS A 119 29.74 -5.13 -11.15
N GLN A 120 30.76 -5.17 -10.29
CA GLN A 120 31.95 -4.35 -10.48
C GLN A 120 32.62 -4.86 -11.76
N THR A 121 32.50 -4.07 -12.81
CA THR A 121 33.34 -4.18 -14.01
C THR A 121 34.78 -4.01 -13.57
N HIS A 122 35.54 -5.11 -13.54
CA HIS A 122 36.99 -5.06 -13.48
C HIS A 122 37.46 -4.49 -14.81
N ALA A 123 37.75 -3.19 -14.84
CA ALA A 123 38.59 -2.62 -15.88
C ALA A 123 39.98 -3.23 -15.70
N THR A 124 40.44 -3.98 -16.70
CA THR A 124 41.86 -4.28 -16.85
C THR A 124 42.54 -2.98 -17.25
N GLN A 125 43.57 -2.60 -16.48
CA GLN A 125 44.63 -1.72 -16.98
C GLN A 125 45.46 -2.49 -18.02
#